data_AF-A0A1V0PFN2-F1
#
_entry.id   AF-A0A1V0PFN2-F1
#
_cell.length_a   1.000
_cell.length_b   1.000
_cell.length_c   1.000
_cell.angle_alpha   90.00
_cell.angle_beta   90.00
_cell.angle_gamma   90.00
#
_symmetry.space_group_name_H-M   'P 1'
#
loop_
_entity.id
_entity.type
_entity.pdbx_description
1 polymer ?
#
loop_
_entity_poly.entity_id
_entity_poly.type
_entity_poly.pdbx_seq_one_letter_code
_entity_poly.pdbx_strand_id
1 'polypeptide(L)'
;MPADSSAAAIIADKLPNSTVVKAFNTSFSETLATKKVSNKHQTTVLLASDSQQAKEQIFRALEKSGLSLVDAGSLKRARELEALGFLQISLAASEKISWNGGFGLFK
;
A
#
# COMPACT_ATOMS: atom_id res chain seq x y z
N MET A 1 15.62 10.63 1.42
CA MET A 1 15.28 9.52 2.34
C MET A 1 16.51 8.68 2.55
N PRO A 2 16.90 8.32 3.79
CA PRO A 2 17.97 7.36 4.02
C PRO A 2 17.70 6.05 3.26
N ALA A 3 18.74 5.41 2.72
CA ALA A 3 18.61 4.25 1.83
C ALA A 3 18.00 3.01 2.51
N ASP A 4 18.08 2.95 3.83
CA ASP A 4 17.60 1.91 4.74
C ASP A 4 16.30 2.29 5.47
N SER A 5 15.68 3.42 5.11
CA SER A 5 14.48 3.94 5.78
C SER A 5 13.29 4.11 4.82
N SER A 6 12.17 4.63 5.32
CA SER A 6 10.93 4.90 4.59
C SER A 6 10.27 6.17 5.13
N ALA A 7 9.41 6.80 4.33
CA ALA A 7 8.70 8.00 4.79
C ALA A 7 7.83 7.68 6.01
N ALA A 8 7.24 6.49 6.06
CA ALA A 8 6.47 6.03 7.21
C ALA A 8 7.33 5.89 8.49
N ALA A 9 8.58 5.42 8.38
CA ALA A 9 9.49 5.35 9.52
C ALA A 9 9.83 6.76 10.06
N ILE A 10 10.13 7.71 9.18
CA ILE A 10 10.38 9.11 9.59
C ILE A 10 9.14 9.73 10.26
N ILE A 11 7.94 9.42 9.76
CA ILE A 11 6.69 9.89 10.39
C ILE A 11 6.52 9.27 11.78
N ALA A 12 6.81 7.99 11.95
CA ALA A 12 6.74 7.32 13.25
C ALA A 12 7.72 7.94 14.26
N ASP A 13 8.96 8.23 13.83
CA ASP A 13 9.97 8.88 14.69
C ASP A 13 9.51 10.29 15.13
N LYS A 14 8.84 11.03 14.24
CA LYS A 14 8.32 12.38 14.53
C LYS A 14 7.03 12.39 15.34
N LEU A 15 6.29 11.29 15.37
CA LEU A 15 5.01 11.15 16.05
C LEU A 15 5.02 9.93 16.98
N PRO A 16 5.87 9.91 18.03
CA PRO A 16 6.08 8.71 18.86
C PRO A 16 4.82 8.26 19.63
N ASN A 17 3.84 9.15 19.79
CA ASN A 17 2.56 8.86 20.44
C ASN A 17 1.46 8.47 19.44
N SER A 18 1.79 8.30 18.15
CA SER A 18 0.86 7.89 17.10
C SER A 18 1.16 6.48 16.63
N THR A 19 0.14 5.77 16.20
CA THR A 19 0.31 4.48 15.52
C THR A 19 0.34 4.70 14.01
N VAL A 20 1.49 4.43 13.38
CA VAL A 20 1.67 4.63 11.94
C VAL A 20 1.38 3.33 11.19
N VAL A 21 0.63 3.45 10.09
CA VAL A 21 0.39 2.36 9.13
C VAL A 21 0.72 2.85 7.73
N LYS A 22 1.60 2.14 7.02
CA LYS A 22 1.80 2.33 5.59
C LYS A 22 0.75 1.51 4.83
N ALA A 23 -0.05 2.16 4.00
CA ALA A 23 -1.04 1.52 3.16
C ALA A 23 -1.28 2.32 1.86
N PHE A 24 -1.99 1.71 0.92
CA PHE A 24 -2.51 2.29 -0.34
C PHE A 24 -1.48 2.78 -1.37
N ASN A 25 -0.23 3.02 -1.00
CA ASN A 25 0.76 3.59 -1.92
C ASN A 25 1.09 2.70 -3.14
N THR A 26 0.73 1.42 -3.09
CA THR A 26 0.89 0.45 -4.18
C THR A 26 -0.38 0.28 -5.03
N SER A 27 -1.45 1.03 -4.75
CA SER A 27 -2.72 1.00 -5.47
C SER A 27 -2.99 2.36 -6.10
N PHE A 28 -3.12 2.44 -7.43
CA PHE A 28 -3.50 3.68 -8.08
C PHE A 28 -4.94 4.08 -7.72
N SER A 29 -5.23 5.38 -7.75
CA SER A 29 -6.54 5.94 -7.40
C SER A 29 -7.69 5.28 -8.17
N GLU A 30 -7.52 5.09 -9.48
CA GLU A 30 -8.50 4.43 -10.34
C GLU A 30 -8.78 2.99 -9.90
N THR A 31 -7.74 2.25 -9.50
CA THR A 31 -7.87 0.86 -9.02
C THR A 31 -8.59 0.79 -7.67
N LEU A 32 -8.48 1.83 -6.84
CA LEU A 32 -9.24 1.93 -5.58
C LEU A 32 -10.71 2.27 -5.86
N ALA A 33 -10.98 3.19 -6.78
CA ALA A 33 -12.34 3.57 -7.16
C ALA A 33 -13.13 2.39 -7.75
N THR A 34 -12.51 1.69 -8.70
CA THR A 34 -13.09 0.53 -9.40
C THR A 34 -13.00 -0.77 -8.60
N LYS A 35 -12.17 -0.81 -7.56
CA LYS A 35 -11.73 -2.03 -6.84
C LYS A 35 -11.08 -3.08 -7.76
N LYS A 36 -10.61 -2.68 -8.94
CA LYS A 36 -10.03 -3.58 -9.93
C LYS A 36 -8.71 -3.03 -10.50
N VAL A 37 -7.73 -3.91 -10.64
CA VAL A 37 -6.53 -3.68 -11.45
C VAL A 37 -6.85 -4.10 -12.89
N SER A 38 -6.68 -3.17 -13.83
CA SER A 38 -6.99 -3.32 -15.26
C SER A 38 -8.42 -3.84 -15.51
N ASN A 39 -9.39 -3.46 -14.67
CA ASN A 39 -10.78 -3.95 -14.70
C ASN A 39 -10.94 -5.47 -14.62
N LYS A 40 -9.89 -6.21 -14.23
CA LYS A 40 -9.86 -7.68 -14.25
C LYS A 40 -9.68 -8.25 -12.85
N HIS A 41 -8.57 -7.89 -12.21
CA HIS A 41 -8.16 -8.48 -10.93
C HIS A 41 -8.61 -7.62 -9.75
N GLN A 42 -8.91 -8.22 -8.60
CA GLN A 42 -9.29 -7.45 -7.41
C GLN A 42 -8.11 -6.59 -6.92
N THR A 43 -8.36 -5.33 -6.60
CA THR A 43 -7.34 -4.45 -6.01
C THR A 43 -7.00 -4.92 -4.60
N THR A 44 -5.71 -5.08 -4.32
CA THR A 44 -5.19 -5.43 -3.00
C THR A 44 -4.50 -4.24 -2.35
N VAL A 45 -4.87 -3.91 -1.12
CA VAL A 45 -4.15 -2.96 -0.27
C VAL A 45 -3.21 -3.74 0.63
N LEU A 46 -1.92 -3.41 0.56
CA LEU A 46 -0.88 -3.95 1.42
C LEU A 46 -0.71 -3.01 2.64
N LEU A 47 -0.69 -3.57 3.84
CA LEU A 47 -0.54 -2.82 5.09
C LEU A 47 0.75 -3.19 5.80
N ALA A 48 1.56 -2.22 6.21
CA ALA A 48 2.71 -2.43 7.08
C ALA A 48 2.63 -1.55 8.33
N SER A 49 2.74 -2.16 9.52
CA SER A 49 2.75 -1.49 10.81
C SER A 49 3.30 -2.39 11.91
N ASP A 50 3.89 -1.80 12.94
CA ASP A 50 4.31 -2.52 14.16
C ASP A 50 3.15 -2.78 15.13
N SER A 51 1.99 -2.13 14.92
CA SER A 51 0.79 -2.37 15.71
C SER A 51 -0.16 -3.34 15.00
N GLN A 52 -0.31 -4.53 15.57
CA GLN A 52 -1.29 -5.51 15.10
C GLN A 52 -2.72 -4.96 15.22
N GLN A 53 -3.02 -4.28 16.34
CA GLN A 53 -4.34 -3.71 16.59
C GLN A 53 -4.74 -2.67 15.53
N ALA A 54 -3.81 -1.81 15.09
CA ALA A 54 -4.10 -0.82 14.06
C ALA A 54 -4.34 -1.45 12.69
N LYS A 55 -3.59 -2.51 12.33
CA LYS A 55 -3.85 -3.28 11.12
C LYS A 55 -5.26 -3.90 11.14
N GLU A 56 -5.66 -4.49 12.26
CA GLU A 56 -7.00 -5.07 12.44
C GLU A 56 -8.12 -4.02 12.42
N GLN A 57 -7.89 -2.81 12.92
CA GLN A 57 -8.85 -1.72 12.81
C GLN A 57 -9.07 -1.32 11.34
N ILE A 58 -8.01 -1.24 10.54
CA ILE A 58 -8.14 -0.93 9.11
C ILE A 58 -8.79 -2.09 8.36
N PHE A 59 -8.44 -3.35 8.67
CA PHE A 59 -9.12 -4.51 8.09
C PHE A 59 -10.63 -4.48 8.33
N ARG A 60 -11.06 -4.19 9.57
CA ARG A 60 -12.48 -4.07 9.90
C ARG A 60 -13.14 -2.88 9.20
N ALA A 61 -12.48 -1.73 9.16
CA ALA A 61 -13.01 -0.52 8.51
C ALA A 61 -13.24 -0.74 7.00
N LEU A 62 -12.42 -1.59 6.36
CA LEU A 62 -12.47 -1.84 4.92
C LEU A 62 -13.10 -3.20 4.55
N GLU A 63 -13.64 -3.96 5.51
CA GLU A 63 -14.18 -5.32 5.29
C GLU A 63 -15.21 -5.36 4.16
N LYS A 64 -16.09 -4.35 4.08
CA LYS A 64 -17.16 -4.25 3.07
C LYS A 64 -16.81 -3.36 1.88
N SER A 65 -15.55 -2.95 1.75
CA SER A 65 -15.11 -2.04 0.68
C SER A 65 -15.05 -2.70 -0.71
N GLY A 66 -14.96 -4.04 -0.76
CA GLY A 66 -14.69 -4.79 -1.98
C GLY A 66 -13.21 -4.85 -2.36
N LEU A 67 -12.32 -4.28 -1.55
CA LEU A 67 -10.87 -4.42 -1.68
C LEU A 67 -10.39 -5.72 -1.01
N SER A 68 -9.33 -6.30 -1.55
CA SER A 68 -8.54 -7.30 -0.83
C SER A 68 -7.56 -6.58 0.09
N LEU A 69 -7.32 -7.11 1.29
CA LEU A 69 -6.39 -6.51 2.25
C LEU A 69 -5.40 -7.58 2.70
N VAL A 70 -4.11 -7.22 2.76
CA VAL A 70 -3.04 -8.14 3.16
C VAL A 70 -2.09 -7.44 4.12
N ASP A 71 -1.76 -8.13 5.20
CA ASP A 71 -0.73 -7.73 6.15
C ASP A 71 0.65 -8.02 5.53
N ALA A 72 1.37 -6.96 5.20
CA ALA A 72 2.72 -7.02 4.65
C ALA A 72 3.80 -7.10 5.74
N GLY A 73 3.43 -7.03 7.03
CA GLY A 73 4.33 -7.18 8.18
C GLY A 73 4.56 -5.89 8.98
N SER A 74 5.72 -5.82 9.65
CA SER A 74 6.18 -4.69 10.46
C SER A 74 6.32 -3.39 9.65
N LEU A 75 6.38 -2.23 10.31
CA LEU A 75 6.55 -0.93 9.67
C LEU A 75 7.82 -0.84 8.81
N LYS A 76 8.86 -1.63 9.10
CA LYS A 76 10.08 -1.77 8.27
C LYS A 76 9.76 -2.13 6.81
N ARG A 77 8.67 -2.86 6.55
CA ARG A 77 8.23 -3.24 5.19
C ARG A 77 7.72 -2.07 4.37
N ALA A 78 7.47 -0.90 4.99
CA ALA A 78 7.12 0.32 4.28
C ALA A 78 8.20 0.74 3.28
N ARG A 79 9.47 0.41 3.51
CA ARG A 79 10.56 0.65 2.54
C ARG A 79 10.32 -0.09 1.23
N GLU A 80 10.03 -1.38 1.31
CA GLU A 80 9.75 -2.20 0.13
C GLU A 80 8.45 -1.77 -0.55
N LEU A 81 7.41 -1.41 0.22
CA LEU A 81 6.16 -0.88 -0.33
C LEU A 81 6.39 0.44 -1.07
N GLU A 82 7.21 1.35 -0.54
CA GLU A 82 7.57 2.61 -1.19
C GLU A 82 8.34 2.38 -2.49
N ALA A 83 9.31 1.47 -2.48
CA ALA A 83 10.06 1.08 -3.68
C ALA A 83 9.12 0.50 -4.76
N LEU A 84 8.17 -0.37 -4.37
CA LEU A 84 7.19 -0.94 -5.29
C LEU A 84 6.26 0.13 -5.88
N GLY A 85 5.75 1.04 -5.04
CA GLY A 85 4.90 2.15 -5.49
C GLY A 85 5.64 3.08 -6.45
N PHE A 86 6.91 3.40 -6.17
CA PHE A 86 7.74 4.21 -7.05
C PHE A 86 8.02 3.53 -8.40
N LEU A 87 8.33 2.23 -8.38
CA LEU A 87 8.49 1.44 -9.60
C LEU A 87 7.20 1.45 -10.43
N GLN A 88 6.04 1.25 -9.80
CA GLN A 88 4.74 1.26 -10.47
C GLN A 88 4.47 2.61 -11.16
N ILE A 89 4.72 3.72 -10.47
CA ILE A 89 4.58 5.07 -11.03
C ILE A 89 5.49 5.26 -12.23
N SER A 90 6.74 4.80 -12.14
CA SER A 90 7.72 4.93 -13.23
C SER A 90 7.32 4.13 -14.48
N LEU A 91 6.75 2.92 -14.30
CA LEU A 91 6.20 2.12 -15.40
C LEU A 91 4.99 2.78 -16.06
N ALA A 92 4.10 3.41 -15.27
CA ALA A 92 2.95 4.12 -15.81
C ALA A 92 3.36 5.41 -16.54
N ALA A 93 4.27 6.18 -15.97
CA ALA A 93 4.79 7.42 -16.56
C ALA A 93 5.57 7.17 -17.87
N SER A 94 6.17 5.97 -18.03
CA SER A 94 6.83 5.53 -19.26
C SER A 94 5.91 4.73 -20.20
N GLU A 95 4.60 4.77 -19.96
CA GLU A 95 3.55 4.15 -20.77
C GLU A 95 3.70 2.63 -20.95
N LYS A 96 4.43 1.96 -20.05
CA LYS A 96 4.56 0.49 -20.05
C LYS A 96 3.34 -0.19 -19.44
N ILE A 97 2.63 0.51 -18.56
CA ILE A 97 1.33 0.14 -18.02
C ILE A 97 0.41 1.37 -18.02
N SER A 98 -0.89 1.15 -17.94
CA SER A 98 -1.88 2.20 -17.77
C SER A 98 -2.05 2.60 -16.30
N TRP A 99 -2.56 3.80 -16.06
CA TRP A 99 -2.91 4.28 -14.71
C TRP A 99 -4.11 3.56 -14.08
N ASN A 100 -4.87 2.80 -14.86
CA ASN A 100 -5.90 1.87 -14.36
C ASN A 100 -5.37 0.44 -14.13
N GLY A 101 -4.11 0.19 -14.50
CA GLY A 101 -3.40 -1.08 -14.28
C GLY A 101 -2.54 -1.05 -13.02
N GLY A 102 -1.43 -1.80 -13.04
CA GLY A 102 -0.52 -1.92 -11.91
C GLY A 102 -0.22 -3.37 -11.55
N PHE A 103 0.33 -3.57 -10.36
CA PHE A 103 0.63 -4.88 -9.80
C PHE A 103 -0.63 -5.51 -9.20
N GLY A 104 -1.01 -6.69 -9.70
CA GLY A 104 -2.04 -7.54 -9.10
C GLY A 104 -1.42 -8.61 -8.19
N LEU A 105 -2.00 -8.85 -7.02
CA LEU A 105 -1.56 -9.92 -6.12
C LEU A 105 -2.44 -11.16 -6.29
N PHE A 106 -1.85 -12.26 -6.73
CA PHE A 106 -2.52 -13.56 -6.91
C PHE A 106 -2.21 -14.47 -5.72
N LYS A 107 -3.19 -15.30 -5.35
CA LYS A 107 -3.05 -16.34 -4.31
C LYS A 107 -2.97 -17.71 -4.97
#